data_AF-A0A1A8VGA4-F1
#
_entry.id   AF-A0A1A8VGA4-F1
#
_cell.length_a   1.000
_cell.length_b   1.000
_cell.length_c   1.000
_cell.angle_alpha   90.00
_cell.angle_beta   90.00
_cell.angle_gamma   90.00
#
_symmetry.space_group_name_H-M   'P 1'
#
loop_
_entity.id
_entity.type
_entity.pdbx_description
1 polymer ?
#
loop_
_entity_poly.entity_id
_entity_poly.type
_entity_poly.pdbx_seq_one_letter_code
_entity_poly.pdbx_strand_id
1 'polypeptide(L)'
;TGLGALLVRNDAAGILRKTYFGGGTAAAYLSGENYYVPAENISDRFEDGTVSFLDIIALNHGFESLYRITGNMHNIQQHTFGLARYTYTLLSSLCHGNGRPVAQIYAEGQFESPITQGAILNFNLLDSSGQIVGYSQVDRMASLFNIHLRTGCFCNTGACQAFLGITDQQMKRNLQAGHVCGDGVDLVDGQPTGSVRVSFGYMSTFEDCQKFLSFVAECFVMKPVTVNRARLQELKAARESSDRPDELPPVNGFIKERQTGVEKSSSKASQQEFGHVGPSHGKTLTNIYVYPVKSCAAFEVHDWPVGPLGLLYDRGWMVVNGNGVCLSQKRESRLCLIRPQVHLPSNKLFLQASGMDTISVPLEDDVSFHTSSQMCHSKVCGDRVETFDCGDEAAAWLSLFLG
;
A
#
# COMPACT_ATOMS: atom_id res chain seq x y z
N THR A 1 -1.64 5.13 2.31
CA THR A 1 -1.95 5.48 0.90
C THR A 1 -0.96 4.76 0.01
N GLY A 2 -1.32 4.46 -1.23
CA GLY A 2 -0.45 3.77 -2.19
C GLY A 2 -0.97 3.98 -3.61
N LEU A 3 -0.09 3.85 -4.59
CA LEU A 3 -0.45 3.94 -6.00
C LEU A 3 -1.01 2.59 -6.47
N GLY A 4 -2.15 2.61 -7.14
CA GLY A 4 -2.75 1.45 -7.77
C GLY A 4 -2.80 1.62 -9.28
N ALA A 5 -2.76 0.51 -10.02
CA ALA A 5 -2.97 0.48 -11.46
C ALA A 5 -4.05 -0.54 -11.78
N LEU A 6 -4.92 -0.19 -12.74
CA LEU A 6 -5.95 -1.08 -13.26
C LEU A 6 -5.60 -1.42 -14.71
N LEU A 7 -5.32 -2.70 -14.97
CA LEU A 7 -5.12 -3.22 -16.32
C LEU A 7 -6.41 -3.89 -16.79
N VAL A 8 -6.95 -3.43 -17.91
CA VAL A 8 -8.24 -3.89 -18.43
C VAL A 8 -8.07 -4.33 -19.88
N ARG A 9 -8.67 -5.47 -20.22
CA ARG A 9 -8.77 -5.91 -21.61
C ARG A 9 -9.81 -5.04 -22.31
N ASN A 10 -9.49 -4.50 -23.49
CA ASN A 10 -10.33 -3.52 -24.18
C ASN A 10 -11.79 -3.97 -24.40
N ASP A 11 -11.99 -5.25 -24.74
CA ASP A 11 -13.31 -5.87 -24.94
C ASP A 11 -14.11 -6.05 -23.63
N ALA A 12 -13.44 -6.16 -22.49
CA ALA A 12 -14.05 -6.25 -21.17
C ALA A 12 -14.29 -4.87 -20.54
N ALA A 13 -13.73 -3.82 -21.12
CA ALA A 13 -13.71 -2.49 -20.51
C ALA A 13 -15.12 -1.90 -20.36
N GLY A 14 -16.05 -2.22 -21.27
CA GLY A 14 -17.47 -1.83 -21.17
C GLY A 14 -18.24 -2.48 -20.00
N ILE A 15 -17.68 -3.51 -19.36
CA ILE A 15 -18.27 -4.15 -18.16
C ILE A 15 -18.05 -3.28 -16.92
N LEU A 16 -16.99 -2.47 -16.90
CA LEU A 16 -16.66 -1.62 -15.76
C LEU A 16 -17.68 -0.49 -15.63
N ARG A 17 -18.47 -0.55 -14.55
CA ARG A 17 -19.47 0.45 -14.20
C ARG A 17 -19.10 1.10 -12.90
N LYS A 18 -18.92 2.42 -12.95
CA LYS A 18 -18.63 3.23 -11.78
C LYS A 18 -19.92 3.89 -11.29
N THR A 19 -20.16 3.85 -9.98
CA THR A 19 -21.37 4.40 -9.34
C THR A 19 -21.18 5.82 -8.80
N TYR A 20 -19.97 6.35 -8.87
CA TYR A 20 -19.62 7.71 -8.49
C TYR A 20 -18.63 8.28 -9.52
N PHE A 21 -18.41 9.60 -9.51
CA PHE A 21 -17.44 10.24 -10.38
C PHE A 21 -16.62 11.28 -9.60
N GLY A 22 -15.34 11.42 -9.96
CA GLY A 22 -14.45 12.47 -9.51
C GLY A 22 -14.18 13.48 -10.62
N GLY A 23 -13.48 14.56 -10.29
CA GLY A 23 -13.03 15.54 -11.28
C GLY A 23 -12.22 14.88 -12.40
N GLY A 24 -12.33 15.38 -13.63
CA GLY A 24 -11.64 14.80 -14.80
C GLY A 24 -12.32 13.58 -15.43
N THR A 25 -13.26 12.94 -14.74
CA THR A 25 -13.90 11.69 -15.23
C THR A 25 -15.21 11.89 -15.99
N ALA A 26 -15.70 13.13 -16.08
CA ALA A 26 -16.96 13.50 -16.68
C ALA A 26 -16.74 14.42 -17.90
N ALA A 27 -17.43 14.14 -19.00
CA ALA A 27 -17.55 15.08 -20.11
C ALA A 27 -18.58 16.18 -19.78
N ALA A 28 -19.66 15.83 -19.10
CA ALA A 28 -20.68 16.77 -18.65
C ALA A 28 -21.45 16.22 -17.44
N TYR A 29 -21.92 17.11 -16.56
CA TYR A 29 -22.88 16.79 -15.52
C TYR A 29 -23.67 18.05 -15.16
N LEU A 30 -24.88 17.89 -14.62
CA LEU A 30 -25.76 18.99 -14.25
C LEU A 30 -25.87 19.14 -12.74
N SER A 31 -26.12 20.37 -12.28
CA SER A 31 -26.32 20.68 -10.87
C SER A 31 -27.76 20.47 -10.41
N GLY A 32 -28.73 20.64 -11.31
CA GLY A 32 -30.16 20.61 -11.00
C GLY A 32 -30.83 19.25 -11.15
N GLU A 33 -30.18 18.28 -11.78
CA GLU A 33 -30.74 16.94 -12.03
C GLU A 33 -29.64 15.88 -12.13
N ASN A 34 -30.05 14.61 -12.03
CA ASN A 34 -29.15 13.47 -12.14
C ASN A 34 -28.81 13.18 -13.61
N TYR A 35 -27.95 14.03 -14.18
CA TYR A 35 -27.38 13.88 -15.51
C TYR A 35 -25.87 13.80 -15.42
N TYR A 36 -25.30 12.76 -16.02
CA TYR A 36 -23.86 12.52 -16.08
C TYR A 36 -23.50 11.88 -17.42
N VAL A 37 -22.52 12.47 -18.10
CA VAL A 37 -21.88 11.91 -19.29
C VAL A 37 -20.43 11.64 -18.93
N PRO A 38 -19.97 10.37 -18.98
CA PRO A 38 -18.58 10.04 -18.71
C PRO A 38 -17.65 10.61 -19.79
N ALA A 39 -16.37 10.77 -19.45
CA ALA A 39 -15.33 11.00 -20.45
C ALA A 39 -15.33 9.90 -21.52
N GLU A 40 -14.95 10.25 -22.75
CA GLU A 40 -14.94 9.32 -23.89
C GLU A 40 -13.89 8.22 -23.71
N ASN A 41 -12.68 8.60 -23.31
CA ASN A 41 -11.60 7.65 -23.05
C ASN A 41 -11.86 6.86 -21.78
N ILE A 42 -11.64 5.56 -21.83
CA ILE A 42 -11.90 4.70 -20.67
C ILE A 42 -10.93 4.95 -19.51
N SER A 43 -9.67 5.26 -19.76
CA SER A 43 -8.69 5.63 -18.72
C SER A 43 -9.21 6.77 -17.87
N ASP A 44 -9.66 7.84 -18.53
CA ASP A 44 -10.07 9.09 -17.90
C ASP A 44 -11.30 8.88 -17.01
N ARG A 45 -12.15 7.89 -17.31
CA ARG A 45 -13.32 7.53 -16.48
C ARG A 45 -12.93 6.95 -15.11
N PHE A 46 -11.75 6.37 -15.00
CA PHE A 46 -11.25 5.69 -13.79
C PHE A 46 -10.10 6.43 -13.09
N GLU A 47 -9.63 7.55 -13.65
CA GLU A 47 -8.65 8.44 -13.03
C GLU A 47 -9.33 9.60 -12.30
N ASP A 48 -9.72 9.37 -11.05
CA ASP A 48 -10.40 10.39 -10.24
C ASP A 48 -9.46 11.53 -9.81
N GLY A 49 -9.74 12.72 -10.32
CA GLY A 49 -9.08 13.95 -9.90
C GLY A 49 -7.64 14.05 -10.40
N THR A 50 -6.80 14.72 -9.63
CA THR A 50 -5.38 14.87 -9.96
C THR A 50 -4.65 13.58 -9.63
N VAL A 51 -4.04 12.97 -10.65
CA VAL A 51 -3.22 11.77 -10.51
C VAL A 51 -2.01 12.05 -9.60
N SER A 52 -1.59 11.07 -8.79
CA SER A 52 -0.42 11.20 -7.90
C SER A 52 0.91 11.20 -8.68
N PHE A 53 1.21 12.31 -9.36
CA PHE A 53 2.38 12.44 -10.22
C PHE A 53 3.71 12.23 -9.49
N LEU A 54 3.80 12.62 -8.20
CA LEU A 54 4.99 12.36 -7.38
C LEU A 54 5.19 10.85 -7.14
N ASP A 55 4.13 10.13 -6.77
CA ASP A 55 4.21 8.68 -6.54
C ASP A 55 4.50 7.92 -7.84
N ILE A 56 3.93 8.37 -8.96
CA ILE A 56 4.19 7.79 -10.29
C ILE A 56 5.67 7.93 -10.66
N ILE A 57 6.26 9.11 -10.46
CA ILE A 57 7.68 9.33 -10.74
C ILE A 57 8.54 8.47 -9.78
N ALA A 58 8.12 8.36 -8.51
CA ALA A 58 8.81 7.56 -7.51
C ALA A 58 8.80 6.05 -7.82
N LEU A 59 7.84 5.54 -8.62
CA LEU A 59 7.81 4.12 -9.00
C LEU A 59 9.09 3.66 -9.66
N ASN A 60 9.69 4.48 -10.53
CA ASN A 60 10.92 4.10 -11.21
C ASN A 60 12.06 3.85 -10.21
N HIS A 61 12.19 4.73 -9.22
CA HIS A 61 13.15 4.57 -8.13
C HIS A 61 12.83 3.37 -7.22
N GLY A 62 11.53 3.10 -6.99
CA GLY A 62 11.06 1.95 -6.24
C GLY A 62 11.41 0.63 -6.94
N PHE A 63 11.13 0.52 -8.23
CA PHE A 63 11.46 -0.67 -9.02
C PHE A 63 12.96 -0.88 -9.18
N GLU A 64 13.73 0.19 -9.43
CA GLU A 64 15.20 0.10 -9.45
C GLU A 64 15.77 -0.35 -8.11
N SER A 65 15.25 0.19 -7.00
CA SER A 65 15.68 -0.24 -5.66
C SER A 65 15.33 -1.71 -5.41
N LEU A 66 14.13 -2.15 -5.79
CA LEU A 66 13.71 -3.54 -5.68
C LEU A 66 14.58 -4.46 -6.54
N TYR A 67 14.86 -4.08 -7.79
CA TYR A 67 15.74 -4.80 -8.71
C TYR A 67 17.16 -4.90 -8.16
N ARG A 68 17.72 -3.79 -7.65
CA ARG A 68 19.06 -3.77 -7.03
C ARG A 68 19.17 -4.70 -5.82
N ILE A 69 18.12 -4.77 -4.99
CA ILE A 69 18.12 -5.59 -3.77
C ILE A 69 17.88 -7.07 -4.10
N THR A 70 16.97 -7.36 -5.02
CA THR A 70 16.44 -8.72 -5.22
C THR A 70 16.87 -9.37 -6.54
N GLY A 71 17.51 -8.62 -7.43
CA GLY A 71 17.82 -9.03 -8.79
C GLY A 71 16.61 -8.89 -9.70
N ASN A 72 15.57 -9.70 -9.55
CA ASN A 72 14.35 -9.63 -10.37
C ASN A 72 13.15 -10.28 -9.66
N MET A 73 11.96 -10.15 -10.25
CA MET A 73 10.75 -10.76 -9.69
C MET A 73 10.78 -12.29 -9.63
N HIS A 74 11.55 -12.96 -10.50
CA HIS A 74 11.72 -14.42 -10.44
C HIS A 74 12.47 -14.82 -9.17
N ASN A 75 13.52 -14.11 -8.79
CA ASN A 75 14.23 -14.36 -7.53
C ASN A 75 13.34 -14.13 -6.31
N ILE A 76 12.51 -13.08 -6.30
CA ILE A 76 11.52 -12.85 -5.24
C ILE A 76 10.53 -14.02 -5.16
N GLN A 77 10.02 -14.48 -6.31
CA GLN A 77 9.11 -15.61 -6.37
C GLN A 77 9.76 -16.88 -5.81
N GLN A 78 10.97 -17.24 -6.25
CA GLN A 78 11.68 -18.42 -5.76
C GLN A 78 11.97 -18.34 -4.26
N HIS A 79 12.43 -17.18 -3.79
CA HIS A 79 12.72 -16.94 -2.37
C HIS A 79 11.47 -17.11 -1.51
N THR A 80 10.42 -16.34 -1.81
CA THR A 80 9.19 -16.33 -1.00
C THR A 80 8.43 -17.66 -1.07
N PHE A 81 8.47 -18.34 -2.23
CA PHE A 81 7.96 -19.71 -2.36
C PHE A 81 8.76 -20.71 -1.53
N GLY A 82 10.10 -20.61 -1.53
CA GLY A 82 10.97 -21.45 -0.71
C GLY A 82 10.65 -21.35 0.78
N LEU A 83 10.43 -20.13 1.29
CA LEU A 83 10.00 -19.88 2.68
C LEU A 83 8.62 -20.46 2.97
N ALA A 84 7.65 -20.24 2.09
CA ALA A 84 6.30 -20.75 2.23
C ALA A 84 6.26 -22.28 2.21
N ARG A 85 6.98 -22.91 1.29
CA ARG A 85 7.10 -24.37 1.16
C ARG A 85 7.81 -24.99 2.35
N TYR A 86 8.88 -24.38 2.84
CA TYR A 86 9.59 -24.83 4.05
C TYR A 86 8.64 -24.83 5.26
N THR A 87 7.93 -23.73 5.46
CA THR A 87 6.96 -23.58 6.56
C THR A 87 5.80 -24.57 6.42
N TYR A 88 5.23 -24.71 5.22
CA TYR A 88 4.19 -25.69 4.92
C TYR A 88 4.63 -27.12 5.24
N THR A 89 5.82 -27.51 4.79
CA THR A 89 6.34 -28.88 4.97
C THR A 89 6.45 -29.25 6.44
N LEU A 90 7.00 -28.34 7.25
CA LEU A 90 7.18 -28.58 8.68
C LEU A 90 5.88 -28.47 9.45
N LEU A 91 5.07 -27.43 9.21
CA LEU A 91 3.80 -27.25 9.92
C LEU A 91 2.81 -28.39 9.62
N SER A 92 2.73 -28.84 8.37
CA SER A 92 1.85 -29.96 7.96
C SER A 92 2.29 -31.31 8.51
N SER A 93 3.57 -31.45 8.86
CA SER A 93 4.13 -32.68 9.45
C SER A 93 4.18 -32.64 10.97
N LEU A 94 3.86 -31.50 11.61
CA LEU A 94 3.99 -31.30 13.05
C LEU A 94 2.83 -31.98 13.80
N CYS A 95 3.18 -32.76 14.82
CA CYS A 95 2.22 -33.53 15.60
C CYS A 95 2.40 -33.30 17.12
N HIS A 96 1.29 -33.38 17.84
CA HIS A 96 1.27 -33.47 19.30
C HIS A 96 1.91 -34.77 19.79
N GLY A 97 2.24 -34.84 21.09
CA GLY A 97 2.77 -36.06 21.70
C GLY A 97 1.89 -37.31 21.57
N ASN A 98 0.58 -37.14 21.33
CA ASN A 98 -0.36 -38.23 21.05
C ASN A 98 -0.49 -38.57 19.55
N GLY A 99 0.34 -37.99 18.69
CA GLY A 99 0.37 -38.24 17.25
C GLY A 99 -0.69 -37.48 16.43
N ARG A 100 -1.57 -36.67 17.04
CA ARG A 100 -2.53 -35.85 16.29
C ARG A 100 -1.84 -34.67 15.60
N PRO A 101 -2.30 -34.23 14.42
CA PRO A 101 -1.74 -33.08 13.72
C PRO A 101 -2.00 -31.78 14.50
N VAL A 102 -1.05 -30.85 14.41
CA VAL A 102 -1.11 -29.54 15.10
C VAL A 102 -1.84 -28.47 14.29
N ALA A 103 -1.92 -28.63 12.97
CA ALA A 103 -2.50 -27.63 12.09
C ALA A 103 -3.40 -28.27 11.04
N GLN A 104 -4.54 -27.63 10.79
CA GLN A 104 -5.36 -27.85 9.61
C GLN A 104 -5.03 -26.75 8.60
N ILE A 105 -4.37 -27.11 7.51
CA ILE A 105 -3.94 -26.18 6.46
C ILE A 105 -4.95 -26.16 5.32
N TYR A 106 -5.30 -24.96 4.85
CA TYR A 106 -6.21 -24.74 3.73
C TYR A 106 -5.40 -24.42 2.46
N ALA A 107 -5.21 -25.43 1.63
CA ALA A 107 -4.56 -25.33 0.33
C ALA A 107 -5.13 -26.39 -0.61
N GLU A 108 -5.25 -26.07 -1.91
CA GLU A 108 -5.67 -27.04 -2.93
C GLU A 108 -4.53 -27.98 -3.36
N GLY A 109 -3.26 -27.57 -3.15
CA GLY A 109 -2.07 -28.33 -3.52
C GLY A 109 -1.07 -28.53 -2.37
N GLN A 110 0.10 -29.09 -2.72
CA GLN A 110 1.14 -29.49 -1.76
C GLN A 110 2.37 -28.56 -1.78
N PHE A 111 2.20 -27.32 -2.22
CA PHE A 111 3.29 -26.36 -2.42
C PHE A 111 4.40 -26.93 -3.32
N GLU A 112 4.01 -27.50 -4.47
CA GLU A 112 4.92 -28.17 -5.41
C GLU A 112 5.63 -27.17 -6.34
N SER A 113 4.90 -26.15 -6.81
CA SER A 113 5.40 -25.18 -7.79
C SER A 113 5.07 -23.73 -7.42
N PRO A 114 6.01 -22.78 -7.63
CA PRO A 114 5.76 -21.34 -7.46
C PRO A 114 4.82 -20.75 -8.52
N ILE A 115 4.49 -21.50 -9.58
CA ILE A 115 3.55 -21.08 -10.63
C ILE A 115 2.11 -21.22 -10.15
N THR A 116 1.82 -22.30 -9.41
CA THR A 116 0.47 -22.64 -8.96
C THR A 116 0.19 -22.22 -7.52
N GLN A 117 1.24 -22.00 -6.71
CA GLN A 117 1.12 -21.66 -5.31
C GLN A 117 1.96 -20.43 -4.94
N GLY A 118 1.32 -19.43 -4.34
CA GLY A 118 1.98 -18.21 -3.84
C GLY A 118 2.58 -18.37 -2.44
N ALA A 119 3.19 -17.28 -1.95
CA ALA A 119 3.92 -17.23 -0.68
C ALA A 119 3.04 -17.04 0.57
N ILE A 120 1.82 -17.59 0.56
CA ILE A 120 0.83 -17.44 1.62
C ILE A 120 0.41 -18.83 2.11
N LEU A 121 0.31 -18.97 3.43
CA LEU A 121 -0.18 -20.17 4.11
C LEU A 121 -1.35 -19.82 5.01
N ASN A 122 -2.53 -20.41 4.75
CA ASN A 122 -3.73 -20.28 5.59
C ASN A 122 -3.94 -21.56 6.38
N PHE A 123 -4.23 -21.46 7.68
CA PHE A 123 -4.44 -22.61 8.55
C PHE A 123 -5.20 -22.23 9.83
N ASN A 124 -5.72 -23.24 10.52
CA ASN A 124 -6.10 -23.15 11.93
C ASN A 124 -5.22 -24.12 12.74
N LEU A 125 -4.85 -23.73 13.96
CA LEU A 125 -4.18 -24.63 14.88
C LEU A 125 -5.20 -25.52 15.58
N LEU A 126 -4.81 -26.76 15.85
CA LEU A 126 -5.57 -27.76 16.58
C LEU A 126 -4.92 -27.98 17.94
N ASP A 127 -5.75 -28.22 18.96
CA ASP A 127 -5.27 -28.66 20.26
C ASP A 127 -5.03 -30.19 20.29
N SER A 128 -4.52 -30.71 21.41
CA SER A 128 -4.24 -32.14 21.55
C SER A 128 -5.50 -33.02 21.49
N SER A 129 -6.69 -32.44 21.65
CA SER A 129 -8.00 -33.10 21.47
C SER A 129 -8.54 -32.98 20.05
N GLY A 130 -7.82 -32.32 19.14
CA GLY A 130 -8.20 -32.08 17.75
C GLY A 130 -9.16 -30.93 17.54
N GLN A 131 -9.43 -30.12 18.57
CA GLN A 131 -10.33 -28.97 18.48
C GLN A 131 -9.58 -27.72 18.01
N ILE A 132 -10.29 -26.83 17.33
CA ILE A 132 -9.68 -25.62 16.78
C ILE A 132 -9.37 -24.62 17.89
N VAL A 133 -8.14 -24.13 17.87
CA VAL A 133 -7.71 -22.98 18.66
C VAL A 133 -8.15 -21.71 17.92
N GLY A 134 -8.90 -20.85 18.61
CA GLY A 134 -9.39 -19.59 18.05
C GLY A 134 -8.26 -18.71 17.53
N TYR A 135 -8.41 -18.14 16.33
CA TYR A 135 -7.36 -17.35 15.70
C TYR A 135 -6.98 -16.10 16.52
N SER A 136 -7.88 -15.56 17.35
CA SER A 136 -7.58 -14.42 18.20
C SER A 136 -6.67 -14.79 19.37
N GLN A 137 -6.76 -16.03 19.86
CA GLN A 137 -5.80 -16.54 20.84
C GLN A 137 -4.41 -16.68 20.19
N VAL A 138 -4.35 -17.25 18.99
CA VAL A 138 -3.08 -17.43 18.26
C VAL A 138 -2.41 -16.08 18.00
N ASP A 139 -3.17 -15.08 17.54
CA ASP A 139 -2.65 -13.73 17.26
C ASP A 139 -2.11 -13.02 18.51
N ARG A 140 -2.86 -13.06 19.62
CA ARG A 140 -2.42 -12.48 20.90
C ARG A 140 -1.16 -13.14 21.43
N MET A 141 -1.07 -14.47 21.31
CA MET A 141 0.13 -15.19 21.72
C MET A 141 1.32 -14.91 20.79
N ALA A 142 1.11 -14.87 19.48
CA ALA A 142 2.16 -14.53 18.50
C ALA A 142 2.77 -13.15 18.77
N SER A 143 1.93 -12.18 19.17
CA SER A 143 2.37 -10.84 19.52
C SER A 143 3.37 -10.83 20.69
N LEU A 144 3.24 -11.74 21.66
CA LEU A 144 4.20 -11.88 22.77
C LEU A 144 5.57 -12.41 22.31
N PHE A 145 5.62 -13.06 21.15
CA PHE A 145 6.83 -13.55 20.50
C PHE A 145 7.35 -12.61 19.42
N ASN A 146 6.82 -11.37 19.34
CA ASN A 146 7.11 -10.39 18.29
C ASN A 146 6.81 -10.91 16.87
N ILE A 147 5.76 -11.74 16.74
CA ILE A 147 5.27 -12.25 15.46
C ILE A 147 3.93 -11.59 15.17
N HIS A 148 3.82 -10.92 14.03
CA HIS A 148 2.56 -10.31 13.59
C HIS A 148 1.91 -11.18 12.51
N LEU A 149 0.71 -11.67 12.80
CA LEU A 149 -0.05 -12.55 11.92
C LEU A 149 -1.25 -11.80 11.33
N ARG A 150 -1.81 -12.33 10.24
CA ARG A 150 -3.11 -11.89 9.73
C ARG A 150 -4.13 -12.94 10.15
N THR A 151 -5.29 -12.51 10.65
CA THR A 151 -6.36 -13.42 11.08
C THR A 151 -7.73 -13.00 10.54
N GLY A 152 -8.71 -13.90 10.61
CA GLY A 152 -10.08 -13.69 10.13
C GLY A 152 -10.32 -14.25 8.73
N CYS A 153 -11.27 -13.66 7.98
CA CYS A 153 -11.61 -14.10 6.61
C CYS A 153 -10.89 -13.31 5.50
N PHE A 154 -9.93 -12.44 5.81
CA PHE A 154 -9.11 -11.70 4.82
C PHE A 154 -9.91 -10.94 3.74
N CYS A 155 -11.07 -10.41 4.11
CA CYS A 155 -12.02 -9.77 3.19
C CYS A 155 -12.50 -10.69 2.04
N ASN A 156 -12.40 -12.01 2.20
CA ASN A 156 -12.85 -13.03 1.25
C ASN A 156 -13.76 -14.03 1.94
N THR A 157 -14.92 -13.56 2.38
CA THR A 157 -15.90 -14.34 3.13
C THR A 157 -16.39 -15.57 2.35
N GLY A 158 -16.50 -15.49 1.02
CA GLY A 158 -16.91 -16.62 0.19
C GLY A 158 -15.91 -17.79 0.23
N ALA A 159 -14.61 -17.50 0.08
CA ALA A 159 -13.58 -18.54 0.22
C ALA A 159 -13.51 -19.06 1.66
N CYS A 160 -13.58 -18.16 2.65
CA CYS A 160 -13.61 -18.51 4.08
C CYS A 160 -14.75 -19.49 4.38
N GLN A 161 -15.96 -19.20 3.89
CA GLN A 161 -17.12 -20.05 4.01
C GLN A 161 -16.88 -21.45 3.42
N ALA A 162 -16.35 -21.50 2.19
CA ALA A 162 -16.10 -22.75 1.48
C ALA A 162 -15.05 -23.63 2.20
N PHE A 163 -13.90 -23.07 2.57
CA PHE A 163 -12.81 -23.83 3.22
C PHE A 163 -13.11 -24.25 4.66
N LEU A 164 -13.89 -23.45 5.38
CA LEU A 164 -14.28 -23.76 6.76
C LEU A 164 -15.54 -24.66 6.82
N GLY A 165 -16.20 -24.92 5.69
CA GLY A 165 -17.42 -25.72 5.66
C GLY A 165 -18.62 -25.03 6.33
N ILE A 166 -18.66 -23.70 6.31
CA ILE A 166 -19.76 -22.92 6.88
C ILE A 166 -20.92 -22.93 5.88
N THR A 167 -22.10 -23.38 6.31
CA THR A 167 -23.30 -23.37 5.47
C THR A 167 -23.86 -21.95 5.30
N ASP A 168 -24.59 -21.70 4.21
CA ASP A 168 -25.29 -20.44 3.98
C ASP A 168 -26.19 -20.04 5.16
N GLN A 169 -26.83 -21.03 5.79
CA GLN A 169 -27.70 -20.80 6.94
C GLN A 169 -26.92 -20.40 8.18
N GLN A 170 -25.77 -21.04 8.45
CA GLN A 170 -24.88 -20.62 9.53
C GLN A 170 -24.36 -19.20 9.28
N MET A 171 -23.92 -18.88 8.07
CA MET A 171 -23.43 -17.54 7.74
C MET A 171 -24.50 -16.45 7.97
N LYS A 172 -25.74 -16.70 7.53
CA LYS A 172 -26.87 -15.79 7.77
C LYS A 172 -27.22 -15.64 9.25
N ARG A 173 -27.23 -16.75 10.01
CA ARG A 173 -27.48 -16.72 11.46
C ARG A 173 -26.39 -15.95 12.20
N ASN A 174 -25.13 -16.17 11.84
CA ASN A 174 -24.00 -15.45 12.43
C ASN A 174 -24.16 -13.95 12.22
N LEU A 175 -24.49 -13.51 11.00
CA LEU A 175 -24.76 -12.10 10.73
C LEU A 175 -25.95 -11.55 11.53
N GLN A 176 -27.03 -12.31 11.66
CA GLN A 176 -28.20 -11.93 12.47
C GLN A 176 -27.86 -11.81 13.97
N ALA A 177 -26.90 -12.60 14.45
CA ALA A 177 -26.35 -12.50 15.80
C ALA A 177 -25.35 -11.32 15.96
N GLY A 178 -25.12 -10.55 14.89
CA GLY A 178 -24.23 -9.39 14.88
C GLY A 178 -22.80 -9.71 14.44
N HIS A 179 -22.51 -10.93 13.98
CA HIS A 179 -21.16 -11.29 13.57
C HIS A 179 -20.76 -10.65 12.24
N VAL A 180 -19.57 -10.08 12.22
CA VAL A 180 -18.97 -9.43 11.05
C VAL A 180 -17.49 -9.80 10.93
N CYS A 181 -16.96 -9.78 9.70
CA CYS A 181 -15.55 -10.11 9.49
C CYS A 181 -14.65 -9.16 10.30
N GLY A 182 -13.78 -9.74 11.13
CA GLY A 182 -12.87 -8.99 12.00
C GLY A 182 -13.49 -8.54 13.32
N ASP A 183 -14.72 -8.96 13.62
CA ASP A 183 -15.13 -9.00 15.02
C ASP A 183 -14.24 -9.99 15.79
N GLY A 184 -14.12 -9.79 17.11
CA GLY A 184 -13.29 -10.65 17.94
C GLY A 184 -13.85 -12.07 18.14
N VAL A 185 -14.89 -12.47 17.38
CA VAL A 185 -15.57 -13.75 17.53
C VAL A 185 -14.96 -14.74 16.53
N ASP A 186 -13.97 -15.49 17.00
CA ASP A 186 -13.21 -16.43 16.19
C ASP A 186 -13.79 -17.86 16.15
N LEU A 187 -14.70 -18.19 17.08
CA LEU A 187 -15.40 -19.47 17.17
C LEU A 187 -16.89 -19.26 17.48
N VAL A 188 -17.76 -19.94 16.73
CA VAL A 188 -19.21 -20.03 16.99
C VAL A 188 -19.59 -21.50 17.08
N ASP A 189 -20.08 -21.95 18.23
CA ASP A 189 -20.39 -23.37 18.49
C ASP A 189 -19.23 -24.33 18.19
N GLY A 190 -17.98 -23.89 18.41
CA GLY A 190 -16.76 -24.65 18.11
C GLY A 190 -16.33 -24.63 16.64
N GLN A 191 -17.12 -24.03 15.75
CA GLN A 191 -16.78 -23.82 14.35
C GLN A 191 -16.00 -22.50 14.18
N PRO A 192 -14.82 -22.50 13.53
CA PRO A 192 -14.10 -21.27 13.21
C PRO A 192 -14.89 -20.37 12.27
N THR A 193 -14.81 -19.07 12.51
CA THR A 193 -15.34 -18.02 11.63
C THR A 193 -14.27 -17.45 10.70
N GLY A 194 -13.03 -17.92 10.81
CA GLY A 194 -11.87 -17.44 10.06
C GLY A 194 -10.63 -18.29 10.33
N SER A 195 -9.50 -17.94 9.72
CA SER A 195 -8.24 -18.66 9.88
C SER A 195 -7.08 -17.74 10.25
N VAL A 196 -5.93 -18.34 10.52
CA VAL A 196 -4.64 -17.65 10.61
C VAL A 196 -3.97 -17.67 9.24
N ARG A 197 -3.26 -16.60 8.90
CA ARG A 197 -2.49 -16.49 7.66
C ARG A 197 -1.09 -15.97 7.92
N VAL A 198 -0.11 -16.70 7.41
CA VAL A 198 1.27 -16.25 7.28
C VAL A 198 1.52 -15.86 5.83
N SER A 199 2.20 -14.74 5.61
CA SER A 199 2.52 -14.21 4.27
C SER A 199 3.99 -13.80 4.23
N PHE A 200 4.76 -14.43 3.36
CA PHE A 200 6.19 -14.15 3.25
C PHE A 200 6.45 -13.11 2.16
N GLY A 201 7.26 -12.11 2.49
CA GLY A 201 7.71 -11.05 1.57
C GLY A 201 9.18 -11.23 1.20
N TYR A 202 9.67 -10.41 0.26
CA TYR A 202 11.08 -10.46 -0.17
C TYR A 202 12.08 -10.18 0.98
N MET A 203 11.65 -9.52 2.05
CA MET A 203 12.45 -9.25 3.25
C MET A 203 12.36 -10.34 4.31
N SER A 204 11.40 -11.28 4.20
CA SER A 204 11.29 -12.39 5.15
C SER A 204 12.50 -13.32 5.00
N THR A 205 12.92 -13.94 6.10
CA THR A 205 14.06 -14.85 6.09
C THR A 205 13.69 -16.27 6.53
N PHE A 206 14.65 -17.19 6.42
CA PHE A 206 14.48 -18.56 6.92
C PHE A 206 14.38 -18.58 8.45
N GLU A 207 15.09 -17.68 9.13
CA GLU A 207 15.03 -17.49 10.58
C GLU A 207 13.63 -17.04 11.02
N ASP A 208 12.94 -16.21 10.24
CA ASP A 208 11.54 -15.85 10.52
C ASP A 208 10.62 -17.07 10.48
N CYS A 209 10.82 -17.96 9.49
CA CYS A 209 10.08 -19.22 9.39
C CYS A 209 10.35 -20.12 10.61
N GLN A 210 11.62 -20.24 11.01
CA GLN A 210 12.03 -21.02 12.18
C GLN A 210 11.45 -20.46 13.48
N LYS A 211 11.51 -19.14 13.69
CA LYS A 211 10.90 -18.48 14.84
C LYS A 211 9.41 -18.75 14.92
N PHE A 212 8.70 -18.64 13.79
CA PHE A 212 7.28 -18.95 13.73
C PHE A 212 6.99 -20.42 14.07
N LEU A 213 7.73 -21.37 13.49
CA LEU A 213 7.54 -22.80 13.78
C LEU A 213 7.88 -23.16 15.23
N SER A 214 8.94 -22.56 15.80
CA SER A 214 9.29 -22.71 17.22
C SER A 214 8.19 -22.15 18.11
N PHE A 215 7.65 -20.97 17.81
CA PHE A 215 6.49 -20.41 18.50
C PHE A 215 5.31 -21.40 18.52
N VAL A 216 4.94 -21.96 17.36
CA VAL A 216 3.86 -22.96 17.29
C VAL A 216 4.20 -24.16 18.16
N ALA A 217 5.40 -24.72 18.02
CA ALA A 217 5.86 -25.89 18.74
C ALA A 217 5.89 -25.68 20.26
N GLU A 218 6.31 -24.50 20.74
CA GLU A 218 6.41 -24.16 22.16
C GLU A 218 5.05 -23.88 22.79
N CYS A 219 4.19 -23.16 22.08
CA CYS A 219 2.96 -22.62 22.64
C CYS A 219 1.73 -23.53 22.47
N PHE A 220 1.65 -24.28 21.38
CA PHE A 220 0.42 -24.99 21.00
C PHE A 220 0.60 -26.51 20.93
N VAL A 221 1.83 -27.03 21.03
CA VAL A 221 2.06 -28.47 20.89
C VAL A 221 2.26 -29.15 22.24
N MET A 222 1.31 -30.01 22.60
CA MET A 222 1.48 -30.98 23.68
C MET A 222 2.76 -31.80 23.51
N LYS A 223 3.61 -31.80 24.53
CA LYS A 223 4.92 -32.44 24.52
C LYS A 223 4.82 -33.96 24.74
N PRO A 224 5.80 -34.75 24.25
CA PRO A 224 6.91 -34.34 23.38
C PRO A 224 6.42 -33.93 21.99
N VAL A 225 7.11 -32.99 21.36
CA VAL A 225 6.80 -32.61 19.96
C VAL A 225 7.16 -33.79 19.07
N THR A 226 6.24 -34.24 18.23
CA THR A 226 6.48 -35.32 17.28
C THR A 226 6.30 -34.84 15.84
N VAL A 227 6.78 -35.64 14.89
CA VAL A 227 6.69 -35.33 13.46
C VAL A 227 6.18 -36.55 12.72
N ASN A 228 5.17 -36.37 11.88
CA ASN A 228 4.70 -37.40 10.96
C ASN A 228 5.76 -37.65 9.86
N ARG A 229 6.55 -38.72 10.04
CA ARG A 229 7.64 -39.07 9.12
C ARG A 229 7.15 -39.46 7.74
N ALA A 230 6.00 -40.14 7.63
CA ALA A 230 5.44 -40.56 6.35
C ALA A 230 5.05 -39.33 5.52
N ARG A 231 4.36 -38.37 6.14
CA ARG A 231 4.00 -37.10 5.52
C ARG A 231 5.23 -36.30 5.08
N LEU A 232 6.25 -36.23 5.94
CA LEU A 232 7.48 -35.53 5.61
C LEU A 232 8.23 -36.19 4.43
N GLN A 233 8.21 -37.51 4.32
CA GLN A 233 8.81 -38.24 3.21
C GLN A 233 8.04 -38.03 1.90
N GLU A 234 6.71 -38.07 1.94
CA GLU A 234 5.84 -37.78 0.80
C GLU A 234 6.15 -36.41 0.19
N LEU A 235 6.20 -35.36 1.02
CA LEU A 235 6.48 -33.99 0.56
C LEU A 235 7.91 -33.79 0.04
N LYS A 236 8.87 -34.56 0.56
CA LYS A 236 10.24 -34.59 0.04
C LYS A 236 10.33 -35.27 -1.32
N ALA A 237 9.63 -36.39 -1.52
CA ALA A 237 9.62 -37.10 -2.79
C ALA A 237 8.95 -36.27 -3.90
N ALA A 238 7.89 -35.53 -3.58
CA ALA A 238 7.24 -34.62 -4.52
C ALA A 238 8.21 -33.56 -5.09
N ARG A 239 9.19 -33.11 -4.28
CA ARG A 239 10.25 -32.18 -4.71
C ARG A 239 11.14 -32.75 -5.81
N GLU A 240 11.61 -33.98 -5.63
CA GLU A 240 12.54 -34.61 -6.59
C GLU A 240 11.87 -34.86 -7.94
N SER A 241 10.53 -34.98 -7.95
CA SER A 241 9.76 -35.08 -9.19
C SER A 241 9.54 -33.74 -9.90
N SER A 242 9.37 -32.65 -9.14
CA SER A 242 9.11 -31.30 -9.67
C SER A 242 10.37 -30.53 -10.09
N ASP A 243 11.55 -30.92 -9.60
CA ASP A 243 12.85 -30.30 -9.96
C ASP A 243 13.40 -30.81 -11.32
N ARG A 244 12.62 -31.58 -12.10
CA ARG A 244 12.94 -31.82 -13.52
C ARG A 244 12.66 -30.54 -14.30
N PRO A 245 13.54 -30.11 -15.23
CA PRO A 245 13.35 -28.85 -15.93
C PRO A 245 12.13 -28.96 -16.85
N ASP A 246 10.98 -28.49 -16.38
CA ASP A 246 9.86 -28.15 -17.25
C ASP A 246 10.32 -26.97 -18.12
N GLU A 247 10.38 -27.20 -19.44
CA GLU A 247 10.60 -26.16 -20.43
C GLU A 247 9.56 -25.06 -20.22
N LEU A 248 10.04 -23.87 -19.85
CA LEU A 248 9.23 -22.65 -19.95
C LEU A 248 8.70 -22.56 -21.39
N PRO A 249 7.39 -22.32 -21.61
CA PRO A 249 6.90 -22.10 -22.95
C PRO A 249 7.63 -20.88 -23.55
N PRO A 250 8.10 -20.96 -24.81
CA PRO A 250 8.92 -19.91 -25.38
C PRO A 250 8.14 -18.60 -25.44
N VAL A 251 8.71 -17.55 -24.86
CA VAL A 251 8.29 -16.15 -25.06
C VAL A 251 8.74 -15.73 -26.46
N ASN A 252 8.15 -16.32 -27.49
CA ASN A 252 8.37 -15.93 -28.88
C ASN A 252 7.05 -16.01 -29.64
N GLY A 253 6.33 -14.90 -29.67
CA GLY A 253 5.19 -14.81 -30.55
C GLY A 253 4.34 -13.56 -30.43
N PHE A 254 4.90 -12.35 -30.48
CA PHE A 254 4.14 -11.16 -30.92
C PHE A 254 5.04 -10.02 -31.44
N ILE A 255 5.99 -10.30 -32.32
CA ILE A 255 6.39 -9.32 -33.35
C ILE A 255 6.64 -10.10 -34.65
N LYS A 256 5.61 -10.18 -35.51
CA LYS A 256 5.81 -10.47 -36.94
C LYS A 256 5.76 -9.15 -37.68
N GLU A 257 6.92 -8.57 -37.92
CA GLU A 257 7.08 -7.52 -38.93
C GLU A 257 6.76 -8.11 -40.30
N ARG A 258 5.74 -7.56 -40.97
CA ARG A 258 5.54 -7.74 -42.41
C ARG A 258 6.53 -6.81 -43.12
N GLN A 259 7.58 -7.39 -43.68
CA GLN A 259 8.38 -6.75 -44.71
C GLN A 259 7.62 -6.82 -46.05
N THR A 260 7.38 -5.66 -46.65
CA THR A 260 7.25 -5.51 -48.11
C THR A 260 8.30 -4.49 -48.53
N GLY A 261 9.28 -4.93 -49.29
CA GLY A 261 10.47 -4.16 -49.63
C GLY A 261 10.28 -3.18 -50.78
N VAL A 262 11.19 -2.21 -50.87
CA VAL A 262 11.68 -1.57 -52.10
C VAL A 262 13.17 -1.24 -51.87
N GLU A 263 13.89 -1.21 -52.99
CA GLU A 263 15.30 -1.51 -53.22
C GLU A 263 16.35 -0.48 -52.77
N LYS A 264 17.58 -1.01 -52.75
CA LYS A 264 18.87 -0.38 -52.42
C LYS A 264 19.24 0.77 -53.36
N SER A 265 19.89 1.80 -52.81
CA SER A 265 21.09 2.36 -53.45
C SER A 265 22.11 2.84 -52.41
N SER A 266 23.36 2.62 -52.75
CA SER A 266 24.56 2.63 -51.91
C SER A 266 25.24 3.99 -51.82
N SER A 267 25.77 4.35 -50.65
CA SER A 267 27.11 4.96 -50.57
C SER A 267 27.70 4.89 -49.16
N LYS A 268 29.03 4.72 -49.16
CA LYS A 268 29.97 4.38 -48.07
C LYS A 268 29.85 5.27 -46.82
N ALA A 269 29.85 4.63 -45.65
CA ALA A 269 30.09 5.30 -44.36
C ALA A 269 31.50 4.95 -43.84
N SER A 270 32.35 5.97 -43.79
CA SER A 270 33.56 6.03 -42.96
C SER A 270 33.18 6.35 -41.51
N GLN A 271 33.96 5.81 -40.59
CA GLN A 271 33.88 6.04 -39.14
C GLN A 271 33.77 7.53 -38.79
N GLN A 272 32.74 7.91 -38.02
CA GLN A 272 32.75 9.13 -37.21
C GLN A 272 31.79 9.01 -36.03
N GLU A 273 32.25 9.55 -34.92
CA GLU A 273 31.72 9.48 -33.57
C GLU A 273 30.25 9.92 -33.46
N PHE A 274 29.51 9.27 -32.56
CA PHE A 274 28.10 9.57 -32.28
C PHE A 274 27.94 10.92 -31.58
N GLY A 275 27.85 11.98 -32.38
CA GLY A 275 27.27 13.26 -32.02
C GLY A 275 26.13 13.62 -32.97
N HIS A 276 24.89 13.29 -32.59
CA HIS A 276 23.75 14.22 -32.61
C HIS A 276 22.50 13.56 -32.04
N VAL A 277 22.05 14.14 -30.93
CA VAL A 277 20.72 13.99 -30.36
C VAL A 277 19.73 14.57 -31.38
N GLY A 278 18.76 13.77 -31.83
CA GLY A 278 17.57 14.29 -32.52
C GLY A 278 16.81 15.27 -31.62
N PRO A 279 15.90 16.11 -32.10
CA PRO A 279 15.24 17.10 -31.26
C PRO A 279 14.38 16.38 -30.21
N SER A 280 14.97 16.13 -29.04
CA SER A 280 14.23 15.94 -27.82
C SER A 280 13.41 17.21 -27.68
N HIS A 281 12.10 17.09 -27.77
CA HIS A 281 11.24 18.12 -27.22
C HIS A 281 11.46 18.05 -25.71
N GLY A 282 12.56 18.67 -25.27
CA GLY A 282 12.96 18.76 -23.88
C GLY A 282 11.80 19.42 -23.17
N LYS A 283 11.18 18.71 -22.23
CA LYS A 283 10.14 19.30 -21.42
C LYS A 283 10.76 20.46 -20.64
N THR A 284 10.27 21.66 -20.88
CA THR A 284 10.71 22.86 -20.15
C THR A 284 9.84 23.02 -18.93
N LEU A 285 10.46 23.14 -17.76
CA LEU A 285 9.76 23.58 -16.54
C LEU A 285 9.38 25.05 -16.72
N THR A 286 8.09 25.37 -16.71
CA THR A 286 7.62 26.74 -16.90
C THR A 286 7.56 27.53 -15.60
N ASN A 287 7.06 26.89 -14.52
CA ASN A 287 6.81 27.55 -13.23
C ASN A 287 6.94 26.54 -12.10
N ILE A 288 7.38 27.00 -10.93
CA ILE A 288 7.34 26.24 -9.68
C ILE A 288 6.35 26.94 -8.74
N TYR A 289 5.52 26.17 -8.06
CA TYR A 289 4.56 26.69 -7.09
C TYR A 289 4.77 26.00 -5.74
N VAL A 290 5.09 26.80 -4.73
CA VAL A 290 5.21 26.38 -3.33
C VAL A 290 3.91 26.73 -2.61
N TYR A 291 3.46 25.90 -1.67
CA TYR A 291 2.28 26.14 -0.84
C TYR A 291 2.67 26.13 0.64
N PRO A 292 3.29 27.21 1.16
CA PRO A 292 3.82 27.20 2.52
C PRO A 292 2.74 26.89 3.56
N VAL A 293 1.60 27.59 3.47
CA VAL A 293 0.45 27.37 4.36
C VAL A 293 -0.56 26.47 3.66
N LYS A 294 -0.96 25.39 4.34
CA LYS A 294 -2.03 24.50 3.89
C LYS A 294 -3.29 25.30 3.59
N SER A 295 -3.91 25.02 2.45
CA SER A 295 -5.16 25.66 2.00
C SER A 295 -5.07 27.14 1.62
N CYS A 296 -3.88 27.76 1.62
CA CYS A 296 -3.68 29.11 1.10
C CYS A 296 -3.26 29.12 -0.40
N ALA A 297 -3.13 30.31 -0.98
CA ALA A 297 -2.70 30.49 -2.36
C ALA A 297 -1.26 29.98 -2.62
N ALA A 298 -0.97 29.70 -3.89
CA ALA A 298 0.36 29.33 -4.34
C ALA A 298 1.33 30.52 -4.27
N PHE A 299 2.56 30.22 -3.89
CA PHE A 299 3.72 31.10 -4.02
C PHE A 299 4.53 30.65 -5.25
N GLU A 300 4.48 31.43 -6.31
CA GLU A 300 5.19 31.14 -7.55
C GLU A 300 6.67 31.55 -7.48
N VAL A 301 7.55 30.66 -7.93
CA VAL A 301 9.00 30.85 -7.94
C VAL A 301 9.62 30.30 -9.23
N HIS A 302 10.78 30.83 -9.62
CA HIS A 302 11.51 30.40 -10.81
C HIS A 302 12.55 29.32 -10.51
N ASP A 303 13.13 29.38 -9.31
CA ASP A 303 14.02 28.38 -8.73
C ASP A 303 13.71 28.28 -7.23
N TRP A 304 13.94 27.10 -6.63
CA TRP A 304 13.69 26.90 -5.21
C TRP A 304 14.55 25.79 -4.61
N PRO A 305 15.01 25.92 -3.35
CA PRO A 305 15.75 24.85 -2.69
C PRO A 305 14.92 23.59 -2.46
N VAL A 306 15.55 22.42 -2.58
CA VAL A 306 14.97 21.13 -2.22
C VAL A 306 15.62 20.63 -0.93
N GLY A 307 14.81 20.42 0.10
CA GLY A 307 15.20 19.80 1.36
C GLY A 307 14.78 18.33 1.46
N PRO A 308 14.99 17.67 2.63
CA PRO A 308 14.69 16.26 2.84
C PRO A 308 13.21 15.87 2.63
N LEU A 309 12.29 16.85 2.73
CA LEU A 309 10.84 16.66 2.61
C LEU A 309 10.27 17.18 1.28
N GLY A 310 11.12 17.58 0.33
CA GLY A 310 10.71 18.18 -0.95
C GLY A 310 11.11 19.65 -1.06
N LEU A 311 10.31 20.47 -1.75
CA LEU A 311 10.57 21.91 -1.86
C LEU A 311 10.60 22.53 -0.46
N LEU A 312 11.67 23.28 -0.15
CA LEU A 312 11.91 23.82 1.18
C LEU A 312 10.71 24.69 1.63
N TYR A 313 10.21 24.47 2.85
CA TYR A 313 9.05 25.16 3.41
C TYR A 313 7.71 24.93 2.68
N ASP A 314 7.61 23.96 1.77
CA ASP A 314 6.32 23.54 1.23
C ASP A 314 5.51 22.79 2.31
N ARG A 315 4.22 23.15 2.46
CA ARG A 315 3.31 22.57 3.45
C ARG A 315 3.81 22.63 4.90
N GLY A 316 4.64 23.62 5.25
CA GLY A 316 5.19 23.81 6.59
C GLY A 316 4.19 24.30 7.64
N TRP A 317 3.10 24.96 7.23
CA TRP A 317 2.14 25.58 8.15
C TRP A 317 0.71 25.18 7.84
N MET A 318 -0.17 25.35 8.82
CA MET A 318 -1.62 25.24 8.66
C MET A 318 -2.35 26.21 9.58
N VAL A 319 -3.55 26.60 9.18
CA VAL A 319 -4.45 27.39 10.02
C VAL A 319 -5.37 26.44 10.79
N VAL A 320 -5.50 26.64 12.09
CA VAL A 320 -6.41 25.87 12.96
C VAL A 320 -7.49 26.78 13.57
N ASN A 321 -8.61 26.20 13.97
CA ASN A 321 -9.59 26.91 14.79
C ASN A 321 -9.22 26.87 16.29
N GLY A 322 -10.02 27.53 17.15
CA GLY A 322 -9.80 27.55 18.59
C GLY A 322 -9.81 26.19 19.30
N ASN A 323 -10.26 25.12 18.62
CA ASN A 323 -10.20 23.74 19.12
C ASN A 323 -8.96 22.97 18.59
N GLY A 324 -8.02 23.64 17.93
CA GLY A 324 -6.84 23.04 17.33
C GLY A 324 -7.10 22.20 16.08
N VAL A 325 -8.30 22.32 15.47
CA VAL A 325 -8.67 21.57 14.26
C VAL A 325 -8.24 22.35 13.02
N CYS A 326 -7.47 21.71 12.14
CA CYS A 326 -7.05 22.28 10.86
C CYS A 326 -8.25 22.73 10.01
N LEU A 327 -8.22 23.99 9.58
CA LEU A 327 -9.15 24.51 8.59
C LEU A 327 -8.82 23.96 7.20
N SER A 328 -9.82 23.89 6.33
CA SER A 328 -9.65 23.44 4.94
C SER A 328 -10.43 24.34 3.99
N GLN A 329 -9.95 24.50 2.76
CA GLN A 329 -10.66 25.27 1.72
C GLN A 329 -12.11 24.83 1.48
N LYS A 330 -12.45 23.56 1.77
CA LYS A 330 -13.83 23.06 1.64
C LYS A 330 -14.78 23.67 2.66
N ARG A 331 -14.26 24.04 3.84
CA ARG A 331 -15.04 24.63 4.94
C ARG A 331 -14.88 26.13 5.00
N GLU A 332 -13.67 26.63 4.73
CA GLU A 332 -13.34 28.05 4.71
C GLU A 332 -12.64 28.40 3.39
N SER A 333 -13.42 28.79 2.38
CA SER A 333 -12.91 29.07 1.05
C SER A 333 -12.03 30.31 1.01
N ARG A 334 -12.18 31.26 1.94
CA ARG A 334 -11.41 32.52 1.94
C ARG A 334 -9.93 32.29 2.20
N LEU A 335 -9.53 31.13 2.72
CA LEU A 335 -8.12 30.74 2.84
C LEU A 335 -7.36 30.87 1.50
N CYS A 336 -8.01 30.61 0.36
CA CYS A 336 -7.36 30.73 -0.95
C CYS A 336 -7.01 32.18 -1.34
N LEU A 337 -7.52 33.17 -0.63
CA LEU A 337 -7.23 34.59 -0.84
C LEU A 337 -6.00 35.07 -0.07
N ILE A 338 -5.54 34.28 0.91
CA ILE A 338 -4.31 34.52 1.63
C ILE A 338 -3.15 34.10 0.73
N ARG A 339 -2.21 35.01 0.49
CA ARG A 339 -1.01 34.84 -0.34
C ARG A 339 0.22 34.74 0.56
N PRO A 340 0.73 33.54 0.81
CA PRO A 340 1.97 33.34 1.52
C PRO A 340 3.16 33.64 0.61
N GLN A 341 4.23 34.22 1.18
CA GLN A 341 5.50 34.41 0.49
C GLN A 341 6.66 34.10 1.44
N VAL A 342 7.48 33.11 1.08
CA VAL A 342 8.66 32.75 1.86
C VAL A 342 9.83 33.61 1.43
N HIS A 343 10.48 34.28 2.39
CA HIS A 343 11.64 35.11 2.17
C HIS A 343 12.83 34.60 2.97
N LEU A 344 13.64 33.76 2.32
CA LEU A 344 14.81 33.10 2.91
C LEU A 344 15.84 34.08 3.50
N PRO A 345 16.22 35.19 2.82
CA PRO A 345 17.26 36.08 3.33
C PRO A 345 16.91 36.76 4.66
N SER A 346 15.61 36.99 4.92
CA SER A 346 15.15 37.57 6.19
C SER A 346 14.60 36.54 7.16
N ASN A 347 14.69 35.25 6.85
CA ASN A 347 14.13 34.14 7.62
C ASN A 347 12.64 34.32 7.99
N LYS A 348 11.81 34.80 7.05
CA LYS A 348 10.39 35.13 7.32
C LYS A 348 9.42 34.58 6.28
N LEU A 349 8.25 34.17 6.74
CA LEU A 349 7.04 33.93 5.97
C LEU A 349 6.14 35.16 6.06
N PHE A 350 5.84 35.79 4.93
CA PHE A 350 4.87 36.88 4.85
C PHE A 350 3.50 36.36 4.45
N LEU A 351 2.45 36.85 5.09
CA LEU A 351 1.05 36.58 4.71
C LEU A 351 0.38 37.88 4.27
N GLN A 352 -0.24 37.82 3.11
CA GLN A 352 -0.95 38.96 2.51
C GLN A 352 -2.37 38.58 2.15
N ALA A 353 -3.31 39.50 2.34
CA ALA A 353 -4.67 39.39 1.83
C ALA A 353 -5.21 40.78 1.47
N SER A 354 -6.15 40.84 0.53
CA SER A 354 -6.74 42.12 0.10
C SER A 354 -7.44 42.81 1.28
N GLY A 355 -7.09 44.07 1.52
CA GLY A 355 -7.66 44.87 2.62
C GLY A 355 -7.01 44.65 4.00
N MET A 356 -5.91 43.89 4.07
CA MET A 356 -5.17 43.63 5.31
C MET A 356 -3.73 44.11 5.18
N ASP A 357 -3.14 44.58 6.27
CA ASP A 357 -1.69 44.82 6.36
C ASP A 357 -0.92 43.48 6.27
N THR A 358 0.30 43.51 5.76
CA THR A 358 1.13 42.30 5.67
C THR A 358 1.64 41.91 7.05
N ILE A 359 1.48 40.64 7.43
CA ILE A 359 2.07 40.08 8.66
C ILE A 359 3.26 39.17 8.33
N SER A 360 4.24 39.09 9.23
CA SER A 360 5.39 38.19 9.10
C SER A 360 5.48 37.20 10.24
N VAL A 361 5.76 35.93 9.92
CA VAL A 361 6.03 34.83 10.85
C VAL A 361 7.48 34.36 10.63
N PRO A 362 8.29 34.11 11.66
CA PRO A 362 9.62 33.52 11.50
C PRO A 362 9.55 32.13 10.82
N LEU A 363 10.52 31.80 9.95
CA LEU A 363 10.59 30.46 9.34
C LEU A 363 11.20 29.42 10.28
N GLU A 364 12.15 29.86 11.12
CA GLU A 364 12.80 29.06 12.16
C GLU A 364 12.71 29.85 13.46
N ASP A 365 12.36 29.17 14.55
CA ASP A 365 12.40 29.77 15.89
C ASP A 365 13.85 29.82 16.36
N ASP A 366 14.31 31.00 16.82
CA ASP A 366 15.56 31.09 17.56
C ASP A 366 15.42 30.26 18.84
N VAL A 367 16.11 29.12 18.88
CA VAL A 367 16.11 28.10 19.95
C VAL A 367 16.59 28.65 21.33
N SER A 368 16.80 29.95 21.46
CA SER A 368 17.31 30.62 22.66
C SER A 368 16.25 31.22 23.61
N PHE A 369 14.95 31.12 23.28
CA PHE A 369 13.86 31.66 24.11
C PHE A 369 12.74 30.64 24.42
N HIS A 370 13.08 29.41 24.81
CA HIS A 370 12.07 28.44 25.23
C HIS A 370 11.90 28.41 26.76
N THR A 371 10.86 29.09 27.25
CA THR A 371 10.14 28.68 28.47
C THR A 371 8.61 28.76 28.36
N SER A 372 8.03 29.09 27.20
CA SER A 372 6.56 29.23 27.08
C SER A 372 5.91 28.89 25.73
N SER A 373 6.63 28.38 24.72
CA SER A 373 5.97 27.92 23.48
C SER A 373 5.18 26.63 23.74
N GLN A 374 3.85 26.71 23.77
CA GLN A 374 2.97 25.55 23.97
C GLN A 374 3.07 24.59 22.78
N MET A 375 3.68 23.43 23.01
CA MET A 375 3.64 22.31 22.08
C MET A 375 2.18 21.84 21.93
N CYS A 376 1.62 21.96 20.74
CA CYS A 376 0.22 21.65 20.47
C CYS A 376 0.10 20.33 19.73
N HIS A 377 -0.89 19.51 20.11
CA HIS A 377 -1.28 18.35 19.32
C HIS A 377 -2.42 18.72 18.38
N SER A 378 -2.20 18.63 17.07
CA SER A 378 -3.25 18.82 16.07
C SER A 378 -3.49 17.55 15.27
N LYS A 379 -4.55 17.54 14.45
CA LYS A 379 -4.89 16.44 13.55
C LYS A 379 -4.87 16.91 12.10
N VAL A 380 -4.06 16.26 11.27
CA VAL A 380 -4.02 16.47 9.81
C VAL A 380 -4.38 15.15 9.15
N CYS A 381 -5.44 15.15 8.33
CA CYS A 381 -5.90 13.96 7.60
C CYS A 381 -6.18 12.71 8.47
N GLY A 382 -6.40 12.87 9.77
CA GLY A 382 -6.66 11.79 10.73
C GLY A 382 -5.47 11.46 11.64
N ASP A 383 -4.26 11.87 11.27
CA ASP A 383 -3.03 11.60 12.02
C ASP A 383 -2.74 12.71 13.03
N ARG A 384 -2.21 12.33 14.21
CA ARG A 384 -1.77 13.29 15.24
C ARG A 384 -0.39 13.80 14.86
N VAL A 385 -0.26 15.12 14.75
CA VAL A 385 1.00 15.80 14.45
C VAL A 385 1.35 16.74 15.60
N GLU A 386 2.64 16.80 15.91
CA GLU A 386 3.20 17.81 16.82
C GLU A 386 3.35 19.12 16.07
N THR A 387 2.88 20.20 16.67
CA THR A 387 2.79 21.52 16.04
C THR A 387 3.24 22.60 17.02
N PHE A 388 3.78 23.67 16.47
CA PHE A 388 4.19 24.86 17.22
C PHE A 388 3.24 26.00 16.88
N ASP A 389 2.85 26.76 17.91
CA ASP A 389 2.06 27.96 17.72
C ASP A 389 2.91 29.08 17.14
N CYS A 390 2.42 29.72 16.09
CA CYS A 390 3.10 30.84 15.41
C CYS A 390 2.81 32.21 16.05
N GLY A 391 2.07 32.23 17.17
CA GLY A 391 1.89 33.39 18.02
C GLY A 391 0.58 34.15 17.79
N ASP A 392 0.19 34.91 18.82
CA ASP A 392 -1.10 35.60 18.91
C ASP A 392 -1.32 36.63 17.78
N GLU A 393 -0.26 37.25 17.27
CA GLU A 393 -0.35 38.24 16.19
C GLU A 393 -0.83 37.59 14.88
N ALA A 394 -0.27 36.43 14.54
CA ALA A 394 -0.68 35.64 13.37
C ALA A 394 -2.11 35.13 13.54
N ALA A 395 -2.45 34.65 14.73
CA ALA A 395 -3.79 34.20 15.05
C ALA A 395 -4.84 35.33 14.95
N ALA A 396 -4.53 36.52 15.47
CA ALA A 396 -5.40 37.68 15.40
C ALA A 396 -5.59 38.16 13.96
N TRP A 397 -4.51 38.20 13.16
CA TRP A 397 -4.57 38.55 11.74
C TRP A 397 -5.46 37.59 10.95
N LEU A 398 -5.28 36.28 11.16
CA LEU A 398 -6.07 35.24 10.51
C LEU A 398 -7.54 35.28 10.94
N SER A 399 -7.81 35.52 12.23
CA SER A 399 -9.17 35.63 12.76
C SER A 399 -9.88 36.85 12.17
N LEU A 400 -9.21 38.01 12.15
CA LEU A 400 -9.76 39.23 11.56
C LEU A 400 -10.09 39.05 10.06
N PHE A 401 -9.21 38.36 9.33
CA PHE A 401 -9.46 38.12 7.92
C PHE A 401 -10.57 37.10 7.69
N LEU A 402 -10.56 35.95 8.37
CA LEU A 402 -11.48 34.85 8.07
C LEU A 402 -12.89 35.06 8.65
N GLY A 403 -13.01 35.80 9.76
CA GLY A 403 -14.28 36.08 10.45
C GLY A 403 -14.39 35.34 11.77
#